data_AF-A0A2W7CEI3-F1
#
_entry.id   AF-A0A2W7CEI3-F1
#
_cell.length_a   1.000
_cell.length_b   1.000
_cell.length_c   1.000
_cell.angle_alpha   90.00
_cell.angle_beta   90.00
_cell.angle_gamma   90.00
#
_symmetry.space_group_name_H-M   'P 1'
#
loop_
_entity.id
_entity.type
_entity.pdbx_description
1 polymer ?
#
loop_
_entity_poly.entity_id
_entity_poly.type
_entity_poly.pdbx_seq_one_letter_code
_entity_poly.pdbx_strand_id
1 'polypeptide(L)'
;MPVTYDTPAVSEKFATEPTSIAALGLMGLVRLDPIGLGLETDAHGRAVGTSGQPTDTIFVSGPLARGSVGELMGIPEVTAHAELIADEIHQWLGYQMASRRKAS
;
A
#
# COMPACT_ATOMS: atom_id res chain seq x y z
N MET A 1 14.65 -19.36 24.63
CA MET A 1 14.12 -18.00 24.82
C MET A 1 13.61 -17.50 23.48
N PRO A 2 12.32 -17.19 23.29
CA PRO A 2 11.87 -16.63 22.04
C PRO A 2 12.30 -15.16 21.98
N VAL A 3 12.87 -14.77 20.84
CA VAL A 3 13.17 -13.37 20.52
C VAL A 3 11.87 -12.78 19.99
N THR A 4 11.18 -11.97 20.81
CA THR A 4 9.99 -11.25 20.35
C THR A 4 10.46 -10.07 19.50
N TYR A 5 10.24 -10.14 18.19
CA TYR A 5 10.35 -8.99 17.28
C TYR A 5 9.13 -8.08 17.53
N ASP A 6 9.18 -7.32 18.62
CA ASP A 6 8.18 -6.29 18.91
C ASP A 6 8.48 -5.06 18.04
N THR A 7 8.21 -5.21 16.74
CA THR A 7 8.18 -4.06 15.83
C THR A 7 6.87 -3.35 16.14
N PRO A 8 6.87 -2.07 16.53
CA PRO A 8 5.64 -1.36 16.85
C PRO A 8 4.66 -1.46 15.69
N ALA A 9 3.38 -1.68 16.02
CA ALA A 9 2.34 -1.83 15.02
C ALA A 9 2.31 -0.58 14.13
N VAL A 10 2.11 -0.77 12.82
CA VAL A 10 2.00 0.34 11.86
C VAL A 10 0.90 1.33 12.27
N SER A 11 -0.15 0.83 12.94
CA SER A 11 -1.23 1.62 13.53
C SER A 11 -0.75 2.66 14.55
N GLU A 12 0.28 2.35 15.35
CA GLU A 12 0.87 3.28 16.30
C GLU A 12 1.66 4.37 15.56
N LYS A 13 2.47 3.98 14.58
CA LYS A 13 3.21 4.93 13.71
C LYS A 13 2.31 5.83 12.86
N PHE A 14 1.11 5.36 12.54
CA PHE A 14 0.08 6.13 11.86
C PHE A 14 -0.39 7.34 12.66
N ALA A 15 -0.34 7.25 13.99
CA ALA A 15 -0.97 8.20 14.89
C ALA A 15 0.01 9.24 15.50
N THR A 16 1.29 8.91 15.65
CA THR A 16 2.20 9.69 16.51
C THR A 16 3.45 10.27 15.84
N GLU A 17 3.82 9.81 14.65
CA GLU A 17 5.03 10.29 13.95
C GLU A 17 4.68 11.05 12.66
N PRO A 18 5.32 12.20 12.36
CA PRO A 18 5.07 13.00 11.15
C PRO A 18 5.67 12.29 9.93
N THR A 19 5.09 11.15 9.58
CA THR A 19 5.42 10.37 8.40
C THR A 19 4.56 10.82 7.23
N SER A 20 5.08 10.68 6.01
CA SER A 20 4.30 10.91 4.79
C SER A 20 3.01 10.09 4.76
N ILE A 21 2.99 8.92 5.39
CA ILE A 21 1.81 8.05 5.52
C ILE A 21 0.72 8.70 6.37
N ALA A 22 1.06 9.29 7.53
CA ALA A 22 0.07 9.98 8.36
C ALA A 22 -0.57 11.16 7.61
N ALA A 23 0.22 11.91 6.84
CA ALA A 23 -0.31 12.98 5.98
C ALA A 23 -1.25 12.47 4.88
N LEU A 24 -0.93 11.34 4.25
CA LEU A 24 -1.83 10.67 3.30
C LEU A 24 -3.14 10.23 3.95
N GLY A 25 -3.09 9.76 5.20
CA GLY A 25 -4.27 9.42 6.00
C GLY A 25 -5.15 10.63 6.28
N LEU A 26 -4.55 11.76 6.66
CA LEU A 26 -5.26 13.04 6.85
C LEU A 26 -5.89 13.57 5.56
N MET A 27 -5.25 13.34 4.41
CA MET A 27 -5.82 13.65 3.09
C MET A 27 -6.88 12.65 2.63
N GLY A 28 -7.16 11.60 3.42
CA GLY A 28 -8.16 10.58 3.12
C GLY A 28 -7.75 9.61 2.01
N LEU A 29 -6.47 9.62 1.61
CA LEU A 29 -5.92 8.85 0.48
C LEU A 29 -5.53 7.42 0.86
N VAL A 30 -5.37 7.14 2.15
CA VAL A 30 -5.06 5.81 2.67
C VAL A 30 -5.85 5.55 3.95
N ARG A 31 -6.11 4.28 4.26
CA ARG A 31 -6.64 3.84 5.55
C ARG A 31 -5.93 2.58 6.04
N LEU A 32 -5.98 2.36 7.35
CA LEU A 32 -5.52 1.10 7.93
C LEU A 32 -6.41 -0.05 7.45
N ASP A 33 -5.81 -1.23 7.27
CA ASP A 33 -6.57 -2.45 7.03
C ASP A 33 -7.46 -2.82 8.25
N PRO A 34 -8.49 -3.68 8.07
CA PRO A 34 -9.42 -4.03 9.15
C PRO A 34 -8.77 -4.68 10.38
N ILE A 35 -7.57 -5.25 10.26
CA ILE A 35 -6.82 -5.90 11.34
C ILE A 35 -5.70 -5.01 11.92
N GLY A 36 -5.52 -3.80 11.40
CA GLY A 36 -4.59 -2.79 11.87
C GLY A 36 -3.10 -3.12 11.63
N LEU A 37 -2.78 -4.04 10.71
CA LEU A 37 -1.41 -4.50 10.52
C LEU A 37 -0.61 -3.67 9.50
N GLY A 38 -1.29 -2.89 8.67
CA GLY A 38 -0.76 -2.07 7.59
C GLY A 38 -1.84 -1.20 6.94
N LEU A 39 -1.66 -0.90 5.66
CA LEU A 39 -2.61 -0.18 4.83
C LEU A 39 -3.55 -1.15 4.11
N GLU A 40 -4.80 -0.73 3.96
CA GLU A 40 -5.74 -1.44 3.11
C GLU A 40 -5.41 -1.22 1.63
N THR A 41 -5.38 -2.31 0.88
CA THR A 41 -5.19 -2.30 -0.57
C THR A 41 -6.25 -3.15 -1.26
N ASP A 42 -6.49 -2.86 -2.54
CA ASP A 42 -7.19 -3.79 -3.40
C ASP A 42 -6.28 -4.96 -3.83
N ALA A 43 -6.81 -5.85 -4.68
CA ALA A 43 -6.09 -7.01 -5.20
C ALA A 43 -4.91 -6.66 -6.12
N HIS A 44 -4.84 -5.41 -6.59
CA HIS A 44 -3.76 -4.88 -7.43
C HIS A 44 -2.75 -4.06 -6.62
N GLY A 45 -2.91 -4.01 -5.29
CA GLY A 45 -2.04 -3.26 -4.38
C GLY A 45 -2.24 -1.75 -4.42
N ARG A 46 -3.37 -1.26 -4.96
CA ARG A 46 -3.73 0.15 -4.90
C ARG A 46 -4.25 0.47 -3.50
N ALA A 47 -3.78 1.57 -2.91
CA ALA A 47 -4.24 1.98 -1.59
C ALA A 47 -5.74 2.28 -1.62
N VAL A 48 -6.46 1.86 -0.59
CA VAL A 48 -7.87 2.20 -0.41
C VAL A 48 -7.98 3.45 0.46
N GLY A 49 -8.68 4.46 -0.06
CA GLY A 49 -8.94 5.70 0.66
C GLY A 49 -10.05 5.57 1.71
N THR A 50 -10.26 6.64 2.48
CA THR A 50 -11.35 6.71 3.48
C THR A 50 -12.75 6.56 2.87
N SER A 51 -12.90 6.85 1.57
CA SER A 51 -14.12 6.60 0.79
C SER A 51 -14.40 5.12 0.52
N GLY A 52 -13.45 4.24 0.84
CA GLY A 52 -13.51 2.81 0.52
C GLY A 52 -13.23 2.50 -0.95
N GLN A 53 -12.79 3.49 -1.73
CA GLN A 53 -12.40 3.30 -3.14
C GLN A 53 -10.87 3.21 -3.28
N PRO A 54 -10.36 2.38 -4.20
CA PRO A 54 -8.95 2.40 -4.56
C PRO A 54 -8.54 3.76 -5.10
N THR A 55 -7.34 4.21 -4.75
CA THR A 55 -6.75 5.40 -5.35
C THR A 55 -6.16 5.07 -6.72
N ASP A 56 -6.16 6.07 -7.61
CA ASP A 56 -5.59 5.91 -8.95
C ASP A 56 -4.07 6.06 -8.99
N THR A 57 -3.42 6.50 -7.90
CA THR A 57 -2.04 6.98 -7.95
C THR A 57 -1.15 6.47 -6.82
N ILE A 58 -1.68 5.76 -5.83
CA ILE A 58 -0.91 5.26 -4.68
C ILE A 58 -0.93 3.74 -4.69
N PHE A 59 0.26 3.17 -4.80
CA PHE A 59 0.50 1.74 -4.73
C PHE A 59 1.26 1.40 -3.45
N VAL A 60 0.90 0.29 -2.82
CA VAL A 60 1.51 -0.18 -1.57
C VAL A 60 2.08 -1.56 -1.81
N SER A 61 3.32 -1.78 -1.36
CA SER A 61 3.99 -3.07 -1.44
C SER A 61 4.70 -3.42 -0.14
N GLY A 62 5.03 -4.70 0.03
CA GLY A 62 5.79 -5.23 1.15
C GLY A 62 5.00 -5.30 2.46
N PRO A 63 5.67 -5.24 3.62
CA PRO A 63 5.04 -5.43 4.93
C PRO A 63 3.88 -4.47 5.23
N LEU A 64 3.83 -3.31 4.56
CA LEU A 64 2.75 -2.35 4.73
C LEU A 64 1.44 -2.82 4.08
N ALA A 65 1.46 -3.76 3.14
CA ALA A 65 0.27 -4.33 2.51
C ALA A 65 -0.22 -5.64 3.18
N ARG A 66 0.47 -6.11 4.24
CA ARG A 66 0.28 -7.46 4.79
C ARG A 66 -1.14 -7.77 5.29
N GLY A 67 -1.90 -6.78 5.75
CA GLY A 67 -3.28 -7.03 6.16
C GLY A 67 -4.23 -7.30 5.00
N SER A 68 -3.85 -6.90 3.78
CA SER A 68 -4.63 -7.10 2.55
C SER A 68 -4.11 -8.27 1.72
N VAL A 69 -2.79 -8.49 1.72
CA VAL A 69 -2.11 -9.53 0.92
C VAL A 69 -1.88 -10.84 1.72
N GLY A 70 -2.04 -10.80 3.04
CA GLY A 70 -1.75 -11.91 3.95
C GLY A 70 -0.32 -11.89 4.46
N GLU A 71 0.09 -12.98 5.11
CA GLU A 71 1.44 -13.14 5.66
C GLU A 71 2.53 -13.17 4.57
N LEU A 72 3.00 -11.99 4.17
CA LEU A 72 4.22 -11.77 3.36
C LEU A 72 5.47 -12.08 4.21
N MET A 73 5.59 -13.31 4.68
CA MET A 73 6.58 -13.71 5.68
C MET A 73 7.85 -14.31 5.08
N GLY A 74 7.88 -14.63 3.79
CA GLY A 74 9.06 -15.12 3.08
C GLY A 74 9.59 -14.14 2.02
N ILE A 75 10.91 -14.21 1.77
CA ILE A 75 11.57 -13.40 0.72
C ILE A 75 10.94 -13.63 -0.66
N PRO A 76 10.66 -14.87 -1.11
CA PRO A 76 10.05 -15.11 -2.41
C PRO A 76 8.69 -14.42 -2.58
N GLU A 77 7.85 -14.45 -1.55
CA GLU A 77 6.52 -13.85 -1.56
C GLU A 77 6.61 -12.32 -1.61
N VAL A 78 7.56 -11.73 -0.89
CA VAL A 78 7.84 -10.29 -0.95
C VAL A 78 8.33 -9.88 -2.33
N THR A 79 9.23 -10.66 -2.94
CA THR A 79 9.73 -10.39 -4.30
C THR A 79 8.63 -10.50 -5.34
N ALA A 80 7.84 -11.57 -5.33
CA ALA A 80 6.73 -11.75 -6.26
C ALA A 80 5.68 -10.63 -6.14
N HIS A 81 5.41 -10.19 -4.92
CA HIS A 81 4.50 -9.07 -4.70
C HIS A 81 5.09 -7.75 -5.24
N ALA A 82 6.39 -7.49 -5.04
CA ALA A 82 7.04 -6.31 -5.62
C ALA A 82 7.01 -6.32 -7.15
N GLU A 83 7.22 -7.48 -7.79
CA GLU A 83 7.12 -7.65 -9.24
C GLU A 83 5.71 -7.33 -9.76
N LEU A 84 4.67 -7.86 -9.09
CA LEU A 84 3.28 -7.57 -9.45
C LEU A 84 2.98 -6.06 -9.40
N ILE A 85 3.44 -5.38 -8.34
CA ILE A 85 3.24 -3.93 -8.19
C ILE A 85 3.99 -3.15 -9.28
N ALA A 86 5.20 -3.57 -9.64
CA ALA A 86 5.96 -2.95 -10.71
C ALA A 86 5.24 -3.05 -12.06
N ASP A 87 4.66 -4.22 -12.37
CA ASP A 87 3.87 -4.44 -13.58
C ASP A 87 2.62 -3.57 -13.60
N GLU A 88 1.94 -3.43 -12.46
CA GLU A 88 0.75 -2.57 -12.34
C GLU A 88 1.11 -1.09 -12.57
N ILE A 89 2.21 -0.61 -11.98
CA ILE A 89 2.72 0.74 -12.20
C ILE A 89 3.07 0.96 -13.67
N HIS A 90 3.71 -0.02 -14.31
CA HIS A 90 4.05 0.06 -15.73
C HIS A 90 2.80 0.22 -16.61
N GLN A 91 1.78 -0.61 -16.37
CA GLN A 91 0.50 -0.52 -17.08
C GLN A 91 -0.18 0.84 -16.85
N TRP A 92 -0.23 1.28 -15.59
CA TRP A 92 -0.78 2.58 -15.22
C TRP A 92 -0.08 3.74 -15.95
N LEU A 93 1.26 3.75 -15.99
CA LEU A 93 2.03 4.75 -16.74
C LEU A 93 1.66 4.74 -18.23
N GLY A 94 1.52 3.56 -18.83
CA GLY A 94 1.06 3.40 -20.21
C GLY A 94 -0.31 4.06 -20.45
N TYR A 95 -1.29 3.80 -19.56
CA TYR A 95 -2.61 4.43 -19.62
C TYR A 95 -2.56 5.96 -19.48
N GLN A 96 -1.75 6.47 -18.54
CA GLN A 96 -1.60 7.91 -18.34
C GLN A 96 -0.98 8.61 -19.55
N MET A 97 0.05 8.02 -20.15
CA MET A 97 0.73 8.56 -21.33
C MET A 97 -0.20 8.58 -22.56
N ALA A 98 -0.97 7.50 -22.77
CA ALA A 98 -1.95 7.44 -23.85
C ALA A 98 -3.05 8.49 -23.69
N SER A 99 -3.54 8.68 -22.45
CA SER A 99 -4.56 9.68 -22.12
C SER A 99 -4.06 11.10 -22.33
N ARG A 100 -2.81 11.40 -21.95
CA ARG A 100 -2.17 12.70 -22.20
C ARG A 100 -2.02 13.02 -23.68
N ARG A 101 -1.62 12.05 -24.50
CA ARG A 101 -1.48 12.24 -25.95
C ARG A 101 -2.81 12.53 -26.66
N LYS A 102 -3.91 11.98 -26.15
CA LYS A 102 -5.25 12.22 -26.71
C LYS A 102 -5.81 13.60 -26.36
N ALA A 103 -5.30 14.22 -25.29
CA ALA A 103 -5.75 15.52 -24.80
C ALA A 103 -4.93 16.71 -25.37
N SER A 104 -3.91 16.43 -26.19
CA SER A 104 -3.07 17.41 -26.90
C SER A 104 -3.39 17.43 -28.38
#